data_AF-A0A075GXH1-F1
#
_entry.id   AF-A0A075GXH1-F1
#
_cell.length_a   1.000
_cell.length_b   1.000
_cell.length_c   1.000
_cell.angle_alpha   90.00
_cell.angle_beta   90.00
_cell.angle_gamma   90.00
#
_symmetry.space_group_name_H-M   'P 1'
#
loop_
_entity.id
_entity.type
_entity.pdbx_description
1 polymer ?
#
loop_
_entity_poly.entity_id
_entity_poly.type
_entity_poly.pdbx_seq_one_letter_code
_entity_poly.pdbx_strand_id
1 'polypeptide(L)'
;MNHELLKMVEIASKLCEDEKYTQALKYYENILQVEPDSIGVIIDYGVTLQNLERYNQALAMYDRALNLQPKNMNALINKGSVLHTLEKYSEAISCYNIALNIDKNNPIVLAYKGLCIGETGNIRLAIKYFKKALSIDNECELAEISLDTAKGITK
;
A
#
# COMPACT_ATOMS: atom_id res chain seq x y z
N MET A 1 -0.28 10.40 -21.62
CA MET A 1 0.34 11.56 -20.96
C MET A 1 1.15 12.40 -21.92
N ASN A 2 0.73 13.65 -22.13
CA ASN A 2 1.49 14.65 -22.88
C ASN A 2 2.59 15.28 -22.00
N HIS A 3 3.47 16.08 -22.61
CA HIS A 3 4.61 16.71 -21.92
C HIS A 3 4.20 17.69 -20.81
N GLU A 4 3.06 18.36 -20.94
CA GLU A 4 2.55 19.27 -19.92
C GLU A 4 2.07 18.53 -18.67
N LEU A 5 1.31 17.45 -18.85
CA LEU A 5 0.85 16.59 -17.76
C LEU A 5 2.02 15.88 -17.06
N LEU A 6 3.04 15.46 -17.80
CA LEU A 6 4.25 14.88 -17.20
C LEU A 6 4.94 15.87 -16.25
N LYS A 7 5.07 17.13 -16.65
CA LYS A 7 5.61 18.18 -15.76
C LYS A 7 4.74 18.39 -14.53
N MET A 8 3.41 18.32 -14.66
CA MET A 8 2.53 18.42 -13.50
C MET A 8 2.73 17.25 -12.52
N VAL A 9 2.95 16.03 -13.04
CA VAL A 9 3.29 14.86 -12.21
C VAL A 9 4.60 15.11 -11.46
N GLU A 10 5.66 15.55 -12.14
CA GLU A 10 6.96 15.84 -11.52
C GLU A 10 6.83 16.89 -10.39
N ILE A 11 6.06 17.95 -10.62
CA ILE A 11 5.78 18.98 -9.60
C ILE A 11 5.02 18.37 -8.42
N ALA A 12 4.00 17.56 -8.69
CA ALA A 12 3.21 16.93 -7.63
C ALA A 12 4.05 15.96 -6.78
N SER A 13 4.92 15.17 -7.40
CA SER A 13 5.87 14.29 -6.71
C SER A 13 6.83 15.10 -5.83
N LYS A 14 7.41 16.19 -6.37
CA LYS A 14 8.29 17.08 -5.59
C LYS A 14 7.56 17.71 -4.39
N LEU A 15 6.30 18.09 -4.56
CA LEU A 15 5.48 18.61 -3.47
C LEU A 15 5.21 17.54 -2.41
N CYS A 16 5.08 16.26 -2.79
CA CYS A 16 4.95 15.16 -1.83
C CYS A 16 6.24 14.94 -1.03
N GLU A 17 7.41 15.01 -1.68
CA GLU A 17 8.71 14.96 -1.00
C GLU A 17 8.90 16.11 0.00
N ASP A 18 8.36 17.29 -0.31
CA ASP A 18 8.36 18.47 0.54
C ASP A 18 7.23 18.45 1.61
N GLU A 19 6.48 17.35 1.74
CA GLU A 19 5.30 17.21 2.62
C GLU A 19 4.15 18.20 2.36
N LYS A 20 4.16 18.88 1.20
CA LYS A 20 3.13 19.83 0.77
C LYS A 20 1.96 19.11 0.10
N TYR A 21 1.40 18.12 0.79
CA TYR A 21 0.41 17.19 0.23
C TYR A 21 -0.82 17.87 -0.35
N THR A 22 -1.41 18.86 0.34
CA THR A 22 -2.59 19.59 -0.16
C THR A 22 -2.34 20.29 -1.49
N GLN A 23 -1.10 20.73 -1.76
CA GLN A 23 -0.74 21.32 -3.05
C GLN A 23 -0.57 20.24 -4.11
N ALA A 24 0.08 19.12 -3.78
CA ALA A 24 0.23 17.97 -4.67
C ALA A 24 -1.15 17.43 -5.13
N LEU A 25 -2.12 17.34 -4.21
CA LEU A 25 -3.48 16.89 -4.54
C LEU A 25 -4.13 17.73 -5.66
N LYS A 26 -3.95 19.05 -5.67
CA LYS A 26 -4.49 19.92 -6.72
C LYS A 26 -3.91 19.59 -8.10
N TYR A 27 -2.62 19.26 -8.16
CA TYR A 27 -2.00 18.85 -9.42
C TYR A 27 -2.54 17.51 -9.89
N TYR A 28 -2.67 16.52 -9.00
CA TYR A 28 -3.27 15.24 -9.35
C TYR A 28 -4.73 15.38 -9.79
N GLU A 29 -5.53 16.23 -9.14
CA GLU A 29 -6.89 16.55 -9.58
C GLU A 29 -6.93 17.11 -10.99
N ASN A 30 -6.07 18.09 -11.30
CA ASN A 30 -5.99 18.69 -12.63
C ASN A 30 -5.58 17.66 -13.69
N ILE A 31 -4.62 16.78 -13.37
CA ILE A 31 -4.20 15.72 -14.29
C ILE A 31 -5.35 14.75 -14.55
N LEU A 32 -6.07 14.32 -13.51
CA LEU A 32 -7.17 13.37 -13.63
C LEU A 32 -8.44 13.96 -14.27
N GLN A 33 -8.56 15.28 -14.37
CA GLN A 33 -9.59 15.91 -15.20
C GLN A 33 -9.32 15.72 -16.70
N VAL A 34 -8.04 15.64 -17.10
CA VAL A 34 -7.63 15.50 -18.49
C VAL A 34 -7.40 14.03 -18.87
N GLU A 35 -6.70 13.28 -18.02
CA GLU A 35 -6.42 11.86 -18.19
C GLU A 35 -6.99 11.08 -16.98
N PRO A 36 -8.31 10.82 -16.95
CA PRO A 36 -8.97 10.22 -15.80
C PRO A 36 -8.43 8.84 -15.44
N ASP A 37 -8.01 8.05 -16.43
CA ASP A 37 -7.61 6.66 -16.21
C ASP A 37 -6.08 6.49 -16.05
N SER A 38 -5.37 7.57 -15.71
CA SER A 38 -3.94 7.52 -15.41
C SER A 38 -3.68 6.77 -14.09
N ILE A 39 -3.46 5.46 -14.18
CA ILE A 39 -3.33 4.55 -13.02
C ILE A 39 -2.23 5.01 -12.06
N GLY A 40 -1.06 5.44 -12.58
CA GLY A 40 0.02 5.94 -11.74
C GLY A 40 -0.41 7.14 -10.90
N VAL A 41 -1.05 8.13 -11.54
CA VAL A 41 -1.55 9.33 -10.87
C VAL A 41 -2.67 9.01 -9.87
N ILE A 42 -3.57 8.08 -10.20
CA ILE A 42 -4.59 7.62 -9.25
C ILE A 42 -3.94 7.03 -8.00
N ILE A 43 -2.91 6.20 -8.15
CA ILE A 43 -2.19 5.58 -7.04
C ILE A 43 -1.45 6.65 -6.23
N ASP A 44 -0.72 7.56 -6.87
CA ASP A 44 0.04 8.62 -6.20
C ASP A 44 -0.90 9.59 -5.45
N TYR A 45 -2.06 9.89 -6.02
CA TYR A 45 -3.13 10.61 -5.33
C TYR A 45 -3.55 9.80 -4.08
N GLY A 46 -3.87 8.52 -4.22
CA GLY A 46 -4.21 7.64 -3.11
C GLY A 46 -3.18 7.65 -1.98
N VAL A 47 -1.89 7.57 -2.30
CA VAL A 47 -0.78 7.62 -1.33
C VAL A 47 -0.73 8.99 -0.63
N THR A 48 -0.92 10.07 -1.39
CA THR A 48 -0.92 11.43 -0.84
C THR A 48 -2.10 11.67 0.10
N LEU A 49 -3.28 11.12 -0.22
CA LEU A 49 -4.44 11.14 0.66
C LEU A 49 -4.19 10.34 1.94
N GLN A 50 -3.52 9.18 1.83
CA GLN A 50 -3.14 8.37 2.97
C GLN A 50 -2.18 9.11 3.90
N ASN A 51 -1.19 9.84 3.37
CA ASN A 51 -0.29 10.69 4.17
C ASN A 51 -1.01 11.85 4.88
N LEU A 52 -2.17 12.27 4.37
CA LEU A 52 -3.06 13.24 5.00
C LEU A 52 -4.10 12.59 5.93
N GLU A 53 -3.98 11.28 6.20
CA GLU A 53 -4.92 10.48 6.99
C GLU A 53 -6.36 10.45 6.41
N ARG A 54 -6.52 10.78 5.13
CA ARG A 54 -7.81 10.76 4.42
C ARG A 54 -8.10 9.37 3.87
N TYR A 55 -8.12 8.39 4.76
CA TYR A 55 -8.12 6.96 4.44
C TYR A 55 -9.27 6.52 3.52
N ASN A 56 -10.50 7.00 3.75
CA ASN A 56 -11.63 6.63 2.90
C ASN A 56 -11.48 7.14 1.45
N GLN A 57 -10.89 8.32 1.27
CA GLN A 57 -10.62 8.86 -0.08
C GLN A 57 -9.48 8.09 -0.74
N ALA A 58 -8.44 7.71 0.02
CA ALA A 58 -7.35 6.87 -0.47
C ALA A 58 -7.87 5.51 -0.96
N LEU A 59 -8.76 4.86 -0.19
CA LEU A 59 -9.41 3.61 -0.58
C LEU A 59 -10.17 3.76 -1.91
N ALA A 60 -10.93 4.84 -2.08
CA ALA A 60 -11.65 5.09 -3.33
C ALA A 60 -10.70 5.21 -4.54
N MET A 61 -9.51 5.81 -4.35
CA MET A 61 -8.51 5.88 -5.40
C MET A 61 -7.91 4.51 -5.71
N TYR A 62 -7.56 3.72 -4.69
CA TYR A 62 -7.04 2.37 -4.92
C TYR A 62 -8.09 1.44 -5.54
N ASP A 63 -9.36 1.54 -5.15
CA ASP A 63 -10.47 0.82 -5.78
C ASP A 63 -10.61 1.20 -7.24
N ARG A 64 -10.52 2.48 -7.57
CA ARG A 64 -10.51 2.95 -8.95
C ARG A 64 -9.33 2.37 -9.74
N ALA A 65 -8.12 2.40 -9.18
CA ALA A 65 -6.94 1.81 -9.83
C ALA A 65 -7.10 0.31 -10.06
N LEU A 66 -7.68 -0.42 -9.10
CA LEU A 66 -7.94 -1.87 -9.21
C LEU A 66 -9.08 -2.20 -10.18
N ASN A 67 -10.06 -1.31 -10.35
CA ASN A 67 -11.08 -1.48 -11.39
C ASN A 67 -10.47 -1.37 -12.79
N LEU A 68 -9.50 -0.47 -12.98
CA LEU A 68 -8.78 -0.31 -14.24
C LEU A 68 -7.74 -1.43 -14.46
N GLN A 69 -7.04 -1.83 -13.40
CA GLN A 69 -6.03 -2.88 -13.44
C GLN A 69 -6.11 -3.76 -12.17
N PRO A 70 -6.91 -4.84 -12.21
CA PRO A 70 -7.18 -5.69 -11.03
C PRO A 70 -5.97 -6.36 -10.40
N LYS A 71 -4.86 -6.44 -11.13
CA LYS A 71 -3.59 -7.05 -10.69
C LYS A 71 -2.49 -6.03 -10.46
N ASN A 72 -2.82 -4.75 -10.26
CA ASN A 72 -1.82 -3.74 -9.93
C ASN A 72 -1.29 -3.98 -8.50
N MET A 73 -0.02 -4.39 -8.39
CA MET A 73 0.60 -4.72 -7.09
C MET A 73 0.63 -3.53 -6.13
N ASN A 74 0.98 -2.34 -6.60
CA ASN A 74 1.08 -1.15 -5.75
C ASN A 74 -0.29 -0.78 -5.16
N ALA A 75 -1.35 -0.78 -5.98
CA ALA A 75 -2.71 -0.51 -5.51
C ALA A 75 -3.20 -1.57 -4.50
N LEU A 76 -2.91 -2.87 -4.73
CA LEU A 76 -3.27 -3.94 -3.78
C LEU A 76 -2.56 -3.78 -2.43
N ILE A 77 -1.25 -3.49 -2.46
CA ILE A 77 -0.44 -3.30 -1.24
C ILE A 77 -0.92 -2.08 -0.48
N ASN A 78 -1.05 -0.93 -1.14
CA ASN A 78 -1.45 0.30 -0.50
C ASN A 78 -2.89 0.25 0.03
N LYS A 79 -3.82 -0.36 -0.72
CA LYS A 79 -5.18 -0.63 -0.22
C LYS A 79 -5.15 -1.51 1.02
N GLY A 80 -4.38 -2.59 1.00
CA GLY A 80 -4.20 -3.47 2.16
C GLY A 80 -3.64 -2.72 3.37
N SER A 81 -2.70 -1.80 3.15
CA SER A 81 -2.09 -0.99 4.22
C SER A 81 -3.11 -0.04 4.85
N VAL A 82 -3.90 0.67 4.05
CA VAL A 82 -4.98 1.54 4.57
C VAL A 82 -6.04 0.74 5.31
N LEU A 83 -6.44 -0.43 4.77
CA LEU A 83 -7.40 -1.31 5.44
C LEU A 83 -6.87 -1.81 6.79
N HIS A 84 -5.58 -2.11 6.89
CA HIS A 84 -4.94 -2.45 8.15
C HIS A 84 -5.01 -1.29 9.16
N THR A 85 -4.68 -0.06 8.73
CA THR A 85 -4.78 1.14 9.58
C THR A 85 -6.21 1.39 10.06
N LEU A 86 -7.21 1.04 9.26
CA LEU A 86 -8.63 1.09 9.61
C LEU A 86 -9.13 -0.14 10.38
N GLU A 87 -8.23 -1.02 10.85
CA GLU A 87 -8.52 -2.26 11.58
C GLU A 87 -9.38 -3.28 10.79
N LYS A 88 -9.48 -3.12 9.47
CA LYS A 88 -10.19 -4.02 8.55
C LYS A 88 -9.30 -5.16 8.08
N TYR A 89 -8.76 -5.92 9.04
CA TYR A 89 -7.72 -6.92 8.79
C TYR A 89 -8.13 -8.01 7.78
N SER A 90 -9.38 -8.47 7.81
CA SER A 90 -9.88 -9.49 6.86
C SER A 90 -9.88 -9.00 5.40
N GLU A 91 -10.24 -7.73 5.18
CA GLU A 91 -10.21 -7.11 3.85
C GLU A 91 -8.77 -6.86 3.40
N ALA A 92 -7.89 -6.43 4.32
CA ALA A 92 -6.47 -6.27 4.06
C ALA A 92 -5.80 -7.59 3.64
N ILE A 93 -6.04 -8.67 4.39
CA ILE A 93 -5.57 -10.03 4.06
C ILE A 93 -6.05 -10.46 2.68
N SER A 94 -7.28 -10.12 2.30
CA SER A 94 -7.81 -10.42 0.97
C SER A 94 -7.03 -9.70 -0.13
N CYS A 95 -6.68 -8.43 0.05
CA CYS A 95 -5.81 -7.69 -0.88
C CYS A 95 -4.43 -8.35 -0.99
N TYR A 96 -3.81 -8.69 0.14
CA TYR A 96 -2.50 -9.34 0.15
C TYR A 96 -2.53 -10.76 -0.43
N ASN A 97 -3.63 -11.49 -0.31
CA ASN A 97 -3.79 -12.78 -0.97
C ASN A 97 -3.77 -12.64 -2.50
N ILE A 98 -4.45 -11.62 -3.04
CA ILE A 98 -4.43 -11.34 -4.48
C ILE A 98 -3.01 -10.96 -4.91
N ALA A 99 -2.32 -10.10 -4.14
CA ALA A 99 -0.93 -9.73 -4.41
C ALA A 99 0.02 -10.95 -4.40
N LEU A 100 -0.13 -11.86 -3.42
CA LEU A 100 0.65 -13.10 -3.35
C LEU A 100 0.29 -14.12 -4.45
N ASN A 101 -0.88 -14.03 -5.07
CA ASN A 101 -1.21 -14.84 -6.24
C ASN A 101 -0.46 -14.35 -7.49
N ILE A 102 -0.11 -13.06 -7.54
CA ILE A 102 0.70 -12.46 -8.61
C ILE A 102 2.17 -12.75 -8.37
N ASP A 103 2.66 -12.50 -7.16
CA ASP A 103 4.01 -12.81 -6.72
C ASP A 103 4.01 -13.50 -5.35
N LYS A 104 4.15 -14.84 -5.38
CA LYS A 104 4.10 -15.71 -4.21
C LYS A 104 5.25 -15.49 -3.22
N ASN A 105 6.31 -14.83 -3.67
CA ASN A 105 7.55 -14.64 -2.93
C ASN A 105 7.85 -13.15 -2.69
N ASN A 106 6.85 -12.27 -2.76
CA ASN A 106 7.06 -10.88 -2.38
C ASN A 106 7.23 -10.75 -0.85
N PRO A 107 8.43 -10.38 -0.34
CA PRO A 107 8.70 -10.37 1.10
C PRO A 107 7.85 -9.34 1.84
N ILE A 108 7.66 -8.15 1.24
CA ILE A 108 6.87 -7.06 1.83
C ILE A 108 5.40 -7.46 1.96
N VAL A 109 4.79 -8.08 0.93
CA VAL A 109 3.41 -8.55 1.01
C VAL A 109 3.25 -9.66 2.05
N LEU A 110 4.22 -10.58 2.14
CA LEU A 110 4.23 -11.63 3.17
C LEU A 110 4.28 -11.01 4.57
N ALA A 111 5.11 -9.98 4.78
CA ALA A 111 5.21 -9.27 6.05
C ALA A 111 3.90 -8.55 6.40
N TYR A 112 3.33 -7.74 5.49
CA TYR A 112 2.06 -7.05 5.75
C TYR A 112 0.88 -8.01 6.00
N LYS A 113 0.84 -9.14 5.29
CA LYS A 113 -0.15 -10.19 5.59
C LYS A 113 0.08 -10.79 6.98
N GLY A 114 1.34 -11.03 7.35
CA GLY A 114 1.73 -11.48 8.69
C GLY A 114 1.24 -10.55 9.78
N LEU A 115 1.41 -9.24 9.61
CA LEU A 115 0.91 -8.21 10.53
C LEU A 115 -0.60 -8.34 10.74
N CYS A 116 -1.39 -8.33 9.67
CA CYS A 116 -2.84 -8.46 9.77
C CYS A 116 -3.27 -9.75 10.47
N ILE A 117 -2.59 -10.87 10.20
CA ILE A 117 -2.87 -12.15 10.86
C ILE A 117 -2.55 -12.07 12.36
N GLY A 118 -1.48 -11.36 12.73
CA GLY A 118 -1.12 -11.11 14.12
C GLY A 118 -2.21 -10.33 14.86
N GLU A 119 -2.74 -9.27 14.25
CA GLU A 119 -3.83 -8.46 14.81
C GLU A 119 -5.13 -9.26 15.00
N THR A 120 -5.37 -10.28 14.16
CA THR A 120 -6.49 -11.22 14.37
C THR A 120 -6.25 -12.25 15.49
N GLY A 121 -5.13 -12.15 16.22
CA GLY A 121 -4.75 -13.01 17.35
C GLY A 121 -3.97 -14.27 16.96
N ASN A 122 -3.75 -14.54 15.67
CA ASN A 122 -3.01 -15.73 15.24
C ASN A 122 -1.50 -15.46 15.12
N ILE A 123 -0.89 -15.11 16.26
CA ILE A 123 0.53 -14.72 16.37
C ILE A 123 1.47 -15.82 15.83
N ARG A 124 1.14 -17.09 16.08
CA ARG A 124 1.94 -18.22 15.57
C ARG A 124 1.99 -18.27 14.04
N LEU A 125 0.88 -17.98 13.37
CA LEU A 125 0.85 -17.94 11.91
C LEU A 125 1.54 -16.69 11.37
N ALA A 126 1.38 -15.53 12.03
CA ALA A 126 2.10 -14.30 11.69
C ALA A 126 3.62 -14.52 11.69
N ILE A 127 4.17 -15.15 12.74
CA ILE A 127 5.59 -15.52 12.84
C ILE A 127 6.05 -16.36 11.64
N LYS A 128 5.23 -17.30 11.15
CA LYS A 128 5.57 -18.10 9.95
C LYS A 128 5.70 -17.22 8.71
N TYR A 129 4.81 -16.24 8.55
CA TYR A 129 4.87 -15.30 7.43
C TYR A 129 6.10 -14.38 7.50
N PHE A 130 6.42 -13.83 8.67
CA PHE A 130 7.63 -13.01 8.84
C PHE A 130 8.91 -13.80 8.58
N LYS A 131 9.01 -15.03 9.10
CA LYS A 131 10.15 -15.92 8.81
C LYS A 131 10.26 -16.25 7.32
N LYS A 132 9.12 -16.43 6.63
CA LYS A 132 9.12 -16.66 5.19
C LYS A 132 9.61 -15.42 4.43
N ALA A 133 9.15 -14.22 4.79
CA ALA A 133 9.65 -12.97 4.21
C ALA A 133 11.17 -12.85 4.38
N LEU A 134 11.69 -13.06 5.60
CA LEU A 134 13.13 -13.00 5.91
C LEU A 134 13.96 -14.09 5.22
N SER A 135 13.35 -15.23 4.88
CA SER A 135 14.04 -16.28 4.11
C SER A 135 14.22 -15.93 2.63
N ILE A 136 13.41 -15.00 2.12
CA ILE A 136 13.46 -14.51 0.73
C ILE A 136 14.33 -13.26 0.66
N ASP A 137 14.12 -12.35 1.59
CA ASP A 137 14.85 -11.10 1.74
C ASP A 137 15.20 -10.92 3.22
N ASN A 138 16.46 -11.18 3.56
CA ASN A 138 16.98 -11.10 4.91
C ASN A 138 17.10 -9.66 5.43
N GLU A 139 16.96 -8.66 4.56
CA GLU A 139 16.98 -7.22 4.90
C GLU A 139 15.56 -6.63 4.98
N CYS A 140 14.52 -7.47 4.96
CA CYS A 140 13.14 -7.03 5.11
C CYS A 140 12.87 -6.50 6.54
N GLU A 141 13.16 -5.22 6.77
CA GLU A 141 13.04 -4.54 8.07
C GLU A 141 11.65 -4.73 8.71
N LEU A 142 10.60 -4.59 7.91
CA LEU A 142 9.23 -4.79 8.36
C LEU A 142 9.02 -6.19 8.96
N ALA A 143 9.54 -7.22 8.30
CA ALA A 143 9.42 -8.59 8.78
C ALA A 143 10.28 -8.84 10.03
N GLU A 144 11.48 -8.26 10.11
CA GLU A 144 12.36 -8.36 11.26
C GLU A 144 11.72 -7.77 12.51
N ILE A 145 11.32 -6.49 12.45
CA ILE A 145 10.69 -5.77 13.56
C ILE A 145 9.44 -6.52 14.01
N SER A 146 8.57 -6.88 13.07
CA SER A 146 7.31 -7.56 13.39
C SER A 146 7.52 -8.96 13.98
N LEU A 147 8.56 -9.68 13.55
CA LEU A 147 8.91 -10.98 14.10
C LEU A 147 9.35 -10.87 15.56
N ASP A 148 10.17 -9.88 15.89
CA ASP A 148 10.67 -9.70 17.24
C ASP A 148 9.58 -9.24 18.21
N THR A 149 8.70 -8.34 17.78
CA THR A 149 7.47 -8.00 18.52
C THR A 149 6.60 -9.24 18.76
N ALA A 150 6.33 -10.03 17.72
CA ALA A 150 5.47 -11.21 17.82
C ALA A 150 6.06 -12.29 18.75
N LYS A 151 7.39 -12.50 18.74
CA LYS A 151 8.06 -13.41 19.67
C LYS A 151 7.95 -12.93 21.12
N GLY A 152 8.04 -11.62 21.36
CA GLY A 152 7.91 -11.02 22.68
C GLY A 152 6.57 -11.31 23.35
N ILE A 153 5.48 -11.36 22.57
CA ILE A 153 4.12 -11.66 23.04
C ILE A 153 3.97 -13.15 23.42
N THR A 154 4.72 -14.04 22.77
CA THR A 154 4.60 -15.51 22.96
C THR A 154 5.54 -16.10 24.02
N LYS A 155 6.34 -15.26 24.70
CA LYS A 155 7.20 -15.66 25.83
C LYS A 155 6.42 -15.62 27.14
#